data_AF-A0A7S0ICN5-F1
#
_entry.id   AF-A0A7S0ICN5-F1
#
_cell.length_a   1.000
_cell.length_b   1.000
_cell.length_c   1.000
_cell.angle_alpha   90.00
_cell.angle_beta   90.00
_cell.angle_gamma   90.00
#
_symmetry.space_group_name_H-M   'P 1'
#
loop_
_entity.id
_entity.type
_entity.pdbx_description
1 polymer ?
#
loop_
_entity_poly.entity_id
_entity_poly.type
_entity_poly.pdbx_seq_one_letter_code
_entity_poly.pdbx_strand_id
1 'polypeptide(L)'
;MAAFTVSMSALVGAPVKARAVVARKAVQQRGARIVVRAEGEDAKADSFAGLKPTKAADFKSMSNDELNAQIVEAKKMLFELRMKQSTRKEYKGHHFGILKTKIAQIRTVKREREVTEGVNKRDSRKIKREERAANIYL
;
A
#
# COMPACT_ATOMS: atom_id res chain seq x y z
N MET A 1 49.35 -40.86 46.26
CA MET A 1 48.16 -40.25 46.89
C MET A 1 48.42 -38.75 47.00
N ALA A 2 47.88 -37.96 46.07
CA ALA A 2 47.82 -36.50 46.19
C ALA A 2 46.63 -36.05 45.33
N ALA A 3 45.50 -35.80 45.98
CA ALA A 3 44.28 -35.34 45.35
C ALA A 3 44.43 -33.85 44.99
N PHE A 4 44.46 -33.53 43.70
CA PHE A 4 44.43 -32.15 43.21
C PHE A 4 42.98 -31.67 43.20
N THR A 5 42.65 -30.81 44.15
CA THR A 5 41.38 -30.12 44.27
C THR A 5 41.31 -28.99 43.24
N VAL A 6 40.61 -29.21 42.12
CA VAL A 6 40.20 -28.10 41.24
C VAL A 6 38.76 -27.72 41.61
N SER A 7 38.67 -26.63 42.36
CA SER A 7 37.42 -25.94 42.67
C SER A 7 36.69 -25.56 41.38
N MET A 8 35.44 -26.01 41.26
CA MET A 8 34.51 -25.53 40.24
C MET A 8 34.19 -24.06 40.53
N SER A 9 35.01 -23.16 40.01
CA SER A 9 34.70 -21.74 39.88
C SER A 9 34.06 -21.52 38.50
N ALA A 10 32.73 -21.53 38.46
CA ALA A 10 32.02 -21.04 37.29
C ALA A 10 30.62 -20.55 37.65
N LEU A 11 30.34 -19.34 37.15
CA LEU A 11 29.03 -18.72 36.96
C LEU A 11 28.43 -18.00 38.17
N VAL A 12 29.15 -16.97 38.61
CA VAL A 12 28.49 -15.75 39.10
C VAL A 12 27.62 -15.23 37.95
N GLY A 13 26.29 -15.29 38.13
CA GLY A 13 25.32 -14.78 37.19
C GLY A 13 25.56 -13.30 36.93
N ALA A 14 25.86 -12.94 35.68
CA ALA A 14 25.85 -11.56 35.25
C ALA A 14 24.40 -11.02 35.31
N PRO A 15 24.13 -9.87 35.94
CA PRO A 15 22.79 -9.29 35.89
C PRO A 15 22.49 -8.87 34.46
N VAL A 16 21.44 -9.45 33.87
CA VAL A 16 20.90 -9.04 32.58
C VAL A 16 20.40 -7.61 32.76
N LYS A 17 21.11 -6.63 32.18
CA LYS A 17 20.66 -5.23 32.15
C LYS A 17 19.25 -5.19 31.57
N ALA A 18 18.27 -4.84 32.39
CA ALA A 18 16.92 -4.56 31.94
C ALA A 18 16.99 -3.47 30.85
N ARG A 19 16.53 -3.78 29.64
CA ARG A 19 16.33 -2.77 28.60
C ARG A 19 15.26 -1.80 29.11
N ALA A 20 15.65 -0.55 29.34
CA ALA A 20 14.70 0.51 29.65
C ALA A 20 13.66 0.60 28.51
N VAL A 21 12.39 0.45 28.87
CA VAL A 21 11.28 0.75 27.95
C VAL A 21 11.28 2.25 27.76
N VAL A 22 11.78 2.71 26.62
CA VAL A 22 11.73 4.13 26.24
C VAL A 22 10.27 4.55 26.20
N ALA A 23 9.89 5.44 27.11
CA ALA A 23 8.56 6.04 27.12
C ALA A 23 8.30 6.67 25.75
N ARG A 24 7.17 6.32 25.12
CA ARG A 24 6.75 6.93 23.85
C ARG A 24 6.51 8.41 24.11
N LYS A 25 7.40 9.27 23.60
CA LYS A 25 7.25 10.73 23.65
C LYS A 25 5.89 11.10 23.08
N ALA A 26 5.06 11.79 23.86
CA ALA A 26 3.76 12.27 23.43
C ALA A 26 3.91 13.08 22.14
N VAL A 27 3.18 12.67 21.09
CA VAL A 27 3.13 13.41 19.83
C VAL A 27 2.41 14.72 20.12
N GLN A 28 3.17 15.80 20.19
CA GLN A 28 2.66 17.14 20.43
C GLN A 28 1.64 17.47 19.35
N GLN A 29 0.40 17.80 19.76
CA GLN A 29 -0.65 18.17 18.83
C GLN A 29 -0.16 19.36 18.01
N ARG A 30 0.05 19.14 16.71
CA ARG A 30 0.49 20.20 15.79
C ARG A 30 -0.59 21.26 15.81
N GLY A 31 -0.23 22.47 16.26
CA GLY A 31 -1.11 23.62 16.34
C GLY A 31 -1.89 23.82 15.05
N ALA A 32 -3.14 24.24 15.19
CA ALA A 32 -4.07 24.44 14.09
C ALA A 32 -3.42 25.29 13.00
N ARG A 33 -3.18 24.67 11.85
CA ARG A 33 -2.67 25.35 10.67
C ARG A 33 -3.79 26.28 10.19
N ILE A 34 -3.58 27.59 10.21
CA ILE A 34 -4.53 28.55 9.62
C ILE A 34 -4.65 28.20 8.14
N VAL A 35 -5.80 27.66 7.74
CA VAL A 35 -6.14 27.43 6.34
C VAL A 35 -7.05 28.58 5.93
N VAL A 36 -6.51 29.52 5.15
CA VAL A 36 -7.33 30.49 4.41
C VAL A 36 -8.16 29.67 3.43
N ARG A 37 -9.46 29.54 3.71
CA ARG A 37 -10.42 28.87 2.84
C ARG A 37 -10.70 29.79 1.66
N ALA A 38 -10.23 29.39 0.47
CA ALA A 38 -10.82 29.89 -0.76
C ALA A 38 -12.22 29.29 -0.85
N GLU A 39 -13.24 30.13 -0.67
CA GLU A 39 -14.62 29.73 -0.90
C GLU A 39 -14.84 29.50 -2.41
N GLY A 40 -15.57 28.43 -2.73
CA GLY A 40 -16.20 28.27 -4.04
C GLY A 40 -15.47 27.38 -5.03
N GLU A 41 -15.50 26.06 -4.81
CA GLU A 41 -15.91 25.15 -5.88
C GLU A 41 -16.86 24.15 -5.27
N ASP A 42 -18.13 24.25 -5.64
CA ASP A 42 -19.23 23.43 -5.17
C ASP A 42 -18.89 21.95 -5.15
N ALA A 43 -19.33 21.30 -4.08
CA ALA A 43 -19.24 19.88 -3.84
C ALA A 43 -19.91 19.09 -4.99
N LYS A 44 -19.19 18.87 -6.09
CA LYS A 44 -19.40 17.67 -6.90
C LYS A 44 -19.31 16.52 -5.93
N ALA A 45 -20.42 15.79 -5.75
CA ALA A 45 -20.50 14.63 -4.87
C ALA A 45 -19.20 13.85 -4.95
N ASP A 46 -18.51 13.66 -3.83
CA ASP A 46 -17.20 13.02 -3.82
C ASP A 46 -17.32 11.69 -4.56
N SER A 47 -16.72 11.60 -5.75
CA SER A 47 -16.64 10.38 -6.58
C SER A 47 -15.98 9.19 -5.85
N PHE A 48 -15.48 9.45 -4.65
CA PHE A 48 -14.79 8.54 -3.74
C PHE A 48 -15.66 8.05 -2.57
N ALA A 49 -16.88 8.58 -2.41
CA ALA A 49 -17.80 8.21 -1.35
C ALA A 49 -18.22 6.73 -1.51
N GLY A 50 -17.82 5.88 -0.56
CA GLY A 50 -18.16 4.46 -0.57
C GLY A 50 -17.05 3.52 -1.10
N LEU A 51 -15.84 4.01 -1.34
CA LEU A 51 -14.68 3.14 -1.59
C LEU A 51 -14.46 2.20 -0.40
N LYS A 52 -14.83 0.92 -0.58
CA LYS A 52 -14.62 -0.14 0.39
C LYS A 52 -13.31 -0.86 0.09
N PRO A 53 -12.62 -1.40 1.12
CA PRO A 53 -11.50 -2.31 0.91
C PRO A 53 -11.95 -3.50 0.05
N THR A 54 -11.29 -3.71 -1.09
CA THR A 54 -11.63 -4.77 -2.04
C THR A 54 -10.98 -6.08 -1.65
N LYS A 55 -11.65 -7.21 -1.93
CA LYS A 55 -11.10 -8.55 -1.74
C LYS A 55 -10.66 -9.12 -3.08
N ALA A 56 -9.61 -9.94 -3.08
CA ALA A 56 -9.06 -10.52 -4.30
C ALA A 56 -10.05 -11.48 -5.00
N ALA A 57 -10.96 -12.12 -4.24
CA ALA A 57 -11.96 -13.04 -4.76
C ALA A 57 -12.92 -12.37 -5.75
N ASP A 58 -13.27 -11.11 -5.51
CA ASP A 58 -14.23 -10.34 -6.30
C ASP A 58 -13.74 -10.13 -7.74
N PHE A 59 -12.43 -10.21 -7.99
CA PHE A 59 -11.81 -10.00 -9.30
C PHE A 59 -11.65 -11.28 -10.13
N LYS A 60 -11.82 -12.46 -9.55
CA LYS A 60 -11.59 -13.73 -10.26
C LYS A 60 -12.71 -14.07 -11.25
N SER A 61 -13.94 -13.58 -11.01
CA SER A 61 -15.11 -13.82 -11.86
C SER A 61 -15.20 -12.90 -13.07
N MET A 62 -14.45 -11.80 -13.11
CA MET A 62 -14.57 -10.77 -14.16
C MET A 62 -13.71 -11.08 -15.40
N SER A 63 -14.11 -10.55 -16.56
CA SER A 63 -13.38 -10.70 -17.82
C SER A 63 -12.05 -9.93 -17.83
N ASN A 64 -11.09 -10.31 -18.69
CA ASN A 64 -9.79 -9.64 -18.77
C ASN A 64 -9.91 -8.15 -19.17
N ASP A 65 -10.90 -7.82 -20.01
CA ASP A 65 -11.14 -6.46 -20.47
C ASP A 65 -11.75 -5.57 -19.38
N GLU A 66 -12.70 -6.10 -18.61
CA GLU A 66 -13.25 -5.43 -17.43
C GLU A 66 -12.16 -5.15 -16.39
N LEU A 67 -11.24 -6.10 -16.15
CA LEU A 67 -10.12 -5.91 -15.25
C LEU A 67 -9.20 -4.77 -15.71
N ASN A 68 -8.95 -4.66 -17.02
CA ASN A 68 -8.17 -3.58 -17.59
C ASN A 68 -8.88 -2.22 -17.45
N ALA A 69 -10.19 -2.16 -17.73
CA ALA A 69 -11.00 -0.96 -17.58
C ALA A 69 -10.97 -0.45 -16.13
N GLN A 70 -11.15 -1.35 -15.15
CA GLN A 70 -11.09 -1.01 -13.74
C GLN A 70 -9.70 -0.54 -13.28
N ILE A 71 -8.62 -1.05 -13.87
CA ILE A 71 -7.27 -0.54 -13.60
C ILE A 71 -7.15 0.92 -14.07
N VAL A 72 -7.67 1.25 -15.26
CA VAL A 72 -7.61 2.60 -15.81
C VAL A 72 -8.41 3.57 -14.94
N GLU A 73 -9.64 3.19 -14.58
CA GLU A 73 -10.50 3.96 -13.69
C GLU A 73 -9.83 4.20 -12.32
N ALA A 74 -9.29 3.14 -11.70
CA ALA A 74 -8.61 3.25 -10.40
C ALA A 74 -7.37 4.15 -10.44
N LYS A 75 -6.63 4.17 -11.57
CA LYS A 75 -5.50 5.09 -11.76
C LYS A 75 -5.94 6.55 -11.91
N LYS A 76 -7.03 6.80 -12.64
CA LYS A 76 -7.62 8.15 -12.80
C LYS A 76 -8.06 8.71 -11.45
N MET A 77 -8.80 7.91 -10.69
CA MET A 77 -9.16 8.21 -9.30
C MET A 77 -7.94 8.53 -8.42
N LEU A 78 -6.85 7.75 -8.54
CA LEU A 78 -5.62 7.99 -7.77
C LEU A 78 -4.90 9.27 -8.22
N PHE A 79 -4.96 9.63 -9.50
CA PHE A 79 -4.45 10.89 -10.01
C PHE A 79 -5.24 12.09 -9.45
N GLU A 80 -6.56 12.05 -9.49
CA GLU A 80 -7.43 13.08 -8.90
C GLU A 80 -7.16 13.28 -7.41
N LEU A 81 -6.98 12.20 -6.64
CA LEU A 81 -6.61 12.31 -5.22
C LEU A 81 -5.25 12.97 -5.01
N ARG A 82 -4.26 12.70 -5.88
CA ARG A 82 -2.95 13.37 -5.83
C ARG A 82 -3.07 14.86 -6.17
N MET A 83 -3.94 15.21 -7.12
CA MET A 83 -4.23 16.61 -7.45
C MET A 83 -4.86 17.32 -6.25
N LYS A 84 -5.90 16.74 -5.63
CA LYS A 84 -6.51 17.26 -4.40
C LYS A 84 -5.49 17.44 -3.27
N GLN A 85 -4.58 16.49 -3.11
CA GLN A 85 -3.48 16.57 -2.13
C GLN A 85 -2.52 17.73 -2.44
N SER A 86 -2.14 17.92 -3.70
CA SER A 86 -1.25 19.01 -4.12
C SER A 86 -1.88 20.38 -3.92
N THR A 87 -3.15 20.54 -4.30
CA THR A 87 -3.91 21.78 -4.12
C THR A 87 -4.33 22.04 -2.68
N ARG A 88 -3.92 21.18 -1.72
CA ARG A 88 -4.31 21.24 -0.30
C ARG A 88 -5.83 21.29 -0.06
N LYS A 89 -6.60 20.70 -0.98
CA LYS A 89 -8.05 20.50 -0.82
C LYS A 89 -8.29 19.37 0.20
N GLU A 90 -9.48 19.30 0.77
CA GLU A 90 -9.83 18.23 1.70
C GLU A 90 -9.88 16.87 0.98
N TYR A 91 -9.23 15.86 1.57
CA TYR A 91 -9.24 14.48 1.05
C TYR A 91 -9.11 13.47 2.20
N LYS A 92 -9.56 12.24 1.98
CA LYS A 92 -9.44 11.15 2.96
C LYS A 92 -8.24 10.27 2.64
N GLY A 93 -7.30 10.17 3.57
CA GLY A 93 -6.03 9.45 3.38
C GLY A 93 -6.18 7.93 3.09
N HIS A 94 -7.23 7.29 3.64
CA HIS A 94 -7.45 5.85 3.45
C HIS A 94 -7.83 5.47 2.01
N HIS A 95 -8.37 6.39 1.20
CA HIS A 95 -8.69 6.13 -0.21
C HIS A 95 -7.45 5.78 -1.04
N PHE A 96 -6.30 6.39 -0.74
CA PHE A 96 -5.04 6.02 -1.41
C PHE A 96 -4.68 4.55 -1.20
N GLY A 97 -4.86 4.05 0.03
CA GLY A 97 -4.57 2.65 0.36
C GLY A 97 -5.48 1.71 -0.42
N ILE A 98 -6.79 1.97 -0.37
CA ILE A 98 -7.81 1.14 -1.03
C ILE A 98 -7.57 1.04 -2.54
N LEU A 99 -7.36 2.17 -3.22
CA LEU A 99 -7.13 2.20 -4.67
C LEU A 99 -5.82 1.51 -5.08
N LYS A 100 -4.73 1.71 -4.33
CA LYS A 100 -3.46 1.02 -4.58
C LYS A 100 -3.61 -0.50 -4.43
N THR A 101 -4.30 -0.94 -3.38
CA THR A 101 -4.56 -2.36 -3.14
C THR A 101 -5.44 -2.96 -4.23
N LYS A 102 -6.50 -2.25 -4.68
CA LYS A 102 -7.34 -2.66 -5.80
C LYS A 102 -6.51 -2.92 -7.07
N ILE A 103 -5.65 -1.97 -7.45
CA ILE A 103 -4.77 -2.13 -8.63
C ILE A 103 -3.81 -3.32 -8.48
N ALA A 104 -3.27 -3.53 -7.28
CA ALA A 104 -2.38 -4.66 -7.01
C ALA A 104 -3.11 -6.01 -7.16
N GLN A 105 -4.31 -6.14 -6.58
CA GLN A 105 -5.15 -7.35 -6.64
C GLN A 105 -5.53 -7.71 -8.08
N ILE A 106 -5.93 -6.72 -8.89
CA ILE A 106 -6.26 -6.99 -10.30
C ILE A 106 -5.03 -7.49 -11.07
N ARG A 107 -3.86 -6.89 -10.83
CA ARG A 107 -2.60 -7.31 -11.47
C ARG A 107 -2.17 -8.71 -11.05
N THR A 108 -2.43 -9.12 -9.80
CA THR A 108 -2.14 -10.49 -9.35
C THR A 108 -3.07 -11.49 -10.05
N VAL A 109 -4.37 -11.20 -10.17
CA VAL A 109 -5.32 -12.06 -10.88
C VAL A 109 -4.96 -12.21 -12.36
N LYS A 110 -4.62 -11.12 -13.07
CA LYS A 110 -4.10 -11.23 -14.45
C LYS A 110 -2.87 -12.12 -14.54
N ARG A 111 -1.94 -11.96 -13.59
CA ARG A 111 -0.71 -12.78 -13.59
C ARG A 111 -0.99 -14.25 -13.27
N GLU A 112 -1.92 -14.57 -12.38
CA GLU A 112 -2.36 -15.94 -12.11
C GLU A 112 -2.88 -16.59 -13.39
N ARG A 113 -3.71 -15.89 -14.17
CA ARG A 113 -4.24 -16.37 -15.46
C ARG A 113 -3.14 -16.63 -16.50
N GLU A 114 -2.22 -15.69 -16.67
CA GLU A 114 -1.07 -15.87 -17.56
C GLU A 114 -0.21 -17.09 -17.17
N VAL A 115 -0.07 -17.36 -15.87
CA VAL A 115 0.69 -18.52 -15.38
C VAL A 115 -0.06 -19.82 -15.68
N THR A 116 -1.39 -19.84 -15.53
CA THR A 116 -2.19 -21.02 -15.90
C THR A 116 -2.18 -21.31 -17.40
N GLU A 117 -2.07 -20.27 -18.23
CA GLU A 117 -1.91 -20.39 -19.69
C GLU A 117 -0.48 -20.81 -20.12
N GLY A 118 0.47 -20.85 -19.18
CA GLY A 118 1.86 -21.26 -19.46
C GLY A 118 2.76 -20.14 -20.01
N VAL A 119 2.35 -18.86 -19.89
CA VAL A 119 3.12 -17.73 -20.41
C VAL A 119 4.41 -17.52 -19.61
N ASN A 120 5.54 -17.56 -20.32
CA ASN A 120 6.86 -17.34 -19.73
C ASN A 120 7.00 -15.90 -19.20
N LYS A 121 7.86 -15.71 -18.20
CA LYS A 121 8.12 -14.42 -17.54
C LYS A 121 8.62 -13.34 -18.51
N ARG A 122 9.33 -13.72 -19.57
CA ARG A 122 9.85 -12.79 -20.59
C ARG A 122 8.71 -12.23 -21.44
N ASP A 123 7.83 -13.09 -21.94
CA ASP A 123 6.73 -12.71 -22.82
C ASP A 123 5.69 -11.87 -22.07
N SER A 124 5.36 -12.24 -20.83
CA SER A 124 4.52 -11.41 -19.93
C SER A 124 5.08 -9.99 -19.75
N ARG A 125 6.41 -9.82 -19.61
CA ARG A 125 7.03 -8.48 -19.51
C ARG A 125 6.95 -7.70 -20.81
N LYS A 126 7.06 -8.39 -21.96
CA LYS A 126 6.97 -7.79 -23.29
C LYS A 126 5.56 -7.28 -23.53
N ILE A 127 4.55 -8.13 -23.32
CA ILE A 127 3.13 -7.78 -23.37
C ILE A 127 2.85 -6.58 -22.44
N LYS A 128 3.29 -6.64 -21.18
CA LYS A 128 3.11 -5.53 -20.23
C LYS A 128 3.77 -4.22 -20.67
N ARG A 129 4.87 -4.27 -21.43
CA ARG A 129 5.53 -3.07 -21.98
C ARG A 129 4.72 -2.50 -23.13
N GLU A 130 4.23 -3.36 -24.02
CA GLU A 130 3.36 -3.00 -25.15
C GLU A 130 2.02 -2.43 -24.65
N GLU A 131 1.37 -3.08 -23.68
CA GLU A 131 0.18 -2.58 -23.00
C GLU A 131 0.41 -1.18 -22.40
N ARG A 132 1.56 -0.95 -21.77
CA ARG A 132 1.88 0.38 -21.23
C ARG A 132 2.07 1.40 -22.34
N ALA A 133 2.77 1.03 -23.41
CA ALA A 133 3.04 1.90 -24.55
C ALA A 133 1.73 2.32 -25.25
N ALA A 134 0.82 1.38 -25.46
CA ALA A 134 -0.51 1.64 -26.01
C ALA A 134 -1.34 2.55 -25.09
N ASN A 135 -1.24 2.36 -23.77
CA ASN A 135 -1.92 3.16 -22.77
C ASN A 135 -1.20 4.48 -22.41
N ILE A 136 -0.17 4.91 -23.16
CA ILE A 136 0.53 6.20 -22.88
C ILE A 136 -0.42 7.39 -23.11
N TYR A 137 -1.39 7.26 -24.00
CA TYR A 137 -2.25 8.36 -24.47
C TYR A 137 -3.68 8.35 -23.89
N LEU A 138 -3.95 7.54 -22.85
CA LEU A 138 -5.27 7.38 -22.19
C LEU A 138 -5.19 7.65 -20.67
#